data_AF-W5JEU3-F1
#
_entry.id   AF-W5JEU3-F1
#
_cell.length_a   1.000
_cell.length_b   1.000
_cell.length_c   1.000
_cell.angle_alpha   90.00
_cell.angle_beta   90.00
_cell.angle_gamma   90.00
#
_symmetry.space_group_name_H-M   'P 1'
#
loop_
_entity.id
_entity.type
_entity.pdbx_description
1 polymer ?
#
loop_
_entity_poly.entity_id
_entity_poly.type
_entity_poly.pdbx_seq_one_letter_code
_entity_poly.pdbx_strand_id
1 'polypeptide(L)'
;MERKVAEGKVAECDVRRVAKVKQVSSGGGSYSLVTLIDVDYAEFAIPIKPLFSAYQKDLSNTLWEPLNTFWAECYESCKLSSQRRAKLQMESRRKFQERILVPCRIRQSEENARLNVQQAQRKAKDANTERRWLTLQRFLYGPKGAWTRQ
;
A
#
# COMPACT_ATOMS: atom_id res chain seq x y z
N MET A 1 -7.36 12.42 -42.01
CA MET A 1 -6.95 13.83 -41.93
C MET A 1 -5.46 13.84 -41.64
N GLU A 2 -4.65 13.77 -42.70
CA GLU A 2 -3.20 13.67 -42.65
C GLU A 2 -2.59 15.01 -42.25
N ARG A 3 -1.67 15.02 -41.27
CA ARG A 3 -0.84 16.20 -40.98
C ARG A 3 0.55 15.96 -41.56
N LYS A 4 0.88 16.73 -42.60
CA LYS A 4 2.20 16.81 -43.20
C LYS A 4 3.19 17.34 -42.17
N VAL A 5 4.30 16.62 -41.95
CA VAL A 5 5.46 17.10 -41.20
C VAL A 5 6.31 17.92 -42.16
N ALA A 6 6.51 19.20 -41.86
CA ALA A 6 7.36 20.10 -42.63
C ALA A 6 8.82 19.91 -42.23
N GLU A 7 9.67 19.58 -43.20
CA GLU A 7 11.13 19.55 -43.05
C GLU A 7 11.66 20.98 -42.86
N GLY A 8 12.21 21.25 -41.67
CA GLY A 8 12.94 22.47 -41.37
C GLY A 8 14.42 22.29 -41.71
N LYS A 9 14.94 23.13 -42.60
CA LYS A 9 16.35 23.18 -43.02
C LYS A 9 17.26 23.39 -41.80
N VAL A 10 18.24 22.51 -41.64
CA VAL A 10 19.35 22.66 -40.68
C VAL A 10 20.27 23.75 -41.21
N ALA A 11 20.47 24.82 -40.44
CA ALA A 11 21.43 25.86 -40.75
C ALA A 11 22.86 25.33 -40.53
N GLU A 12 23.57 25.11 -41.63
CA GLU A 12 25.00 24.81 -41.64
C GLU A 12 25.77 26.10 -41.30
N CYS A 13 26.26 26.22 -40.06
CA CYS A 13 27.16 27.30 -39.68
C CYS A 13 28.60 26.90 -40.03
N ASP A 14 29.10 27.49 -41.11
CA ASP A 14 30.45 27.35 -41.63
C ASP A 14 31.50 27.94 -40.66
N VAL A 15 32.18 27.08 -39.89
CA VAL A 15 33.25 27.46 -38.95
C VAL A 15 34.59 27.44 -39.67
N ARG A 16 34.84 28.43 -40.52
CA ARG A 16 36.18 28.67 -41.11
C ARG A 16 36.50 30.16 -41.18
N ARG A 17 37.31 30.65 -40.23
CA ARG A 17 38.20 31.85 -40.24
C ARG A 17 38.44 32.30 -38.80
N VAL A 18 39.63 32.59 -38.26
CA VAL A 18 41.02 32.72 -38.74
C VAL A 18 41.92 32.41 -37.54
N ALA A 19 42.69 31.31 -37.54
CA ALA A 19 43.75 31.13 -36.55
C ALA A 19 45.03 31.79 -37.07
N LYS A 20 45.46 32.89 -36.45
CA LYS A 20 46.74 33.54 -36.77
C LYS A 20 47.84 32.92 -35.90
N VAL A 21 48.57 31.97 -36.48
CA VAL A 21 49.71 31.30 -35.81
C VAL A 21 50.87 32.28 -35.72
N LYS A 22 51.29 32.62 -34.50
CA LYS A 22 52.55 33.33 -34.23
C LYS A 22 53.57 32.31 -33.72
N GLN A 23 54.66 32.15 -34.47
CA GLN A 23 55.78 31.30 -34.11
C GLN A 23 56.49 31.87 -32.87
N VAL A 24 56.70 31.04 -31.84
CA VAL A 24 57.62 31.33 -30.74
C VAL A 24 58.50 30.10 -30.48
N SER A 25 59.80 30.39 -30.44
CA SER A 25 60.94 29.49 -30.30
C SER A 25 60.97 28.71 -28.98
N SER A 26 61.42 27.47 -29.07
CA SER A 26 61.63 26.48 -28.02
C SER A 26 62.61 26.92 -26.92
N GLY A 27 62.27 26.58 -25.66
CA GLY A 27 63.15 26.61 -24.50
C GLY A 27 62.50 25.83 -23.38
N GLY A 28 63.11 24.71 -22.98
CA GLY A 28 62.47 23.62 -22.25
C GLY A 28 62.06 23.89 -20.80
N GLY A 29 61.11 23.09 -20.32
CA GLY A 29 60.85 22.91 -18.89
C GLY A 29 59.37 22.82 -18.54
N SER A 30 58.91 21.59 -18.29
CA SER A 30 57.66 21.23 -17.61
C SER A 30 56.35 21.43 -18.38
N TYR A 31 55.60 20.34 -18.45
CA TYR A 31 54.31 20.19 -19.10
C TYR A 31 53.24 20.97 -18.31
N SER A 32 52.82 22.13 -18.82
CA SER A 32 51.53 22.72 -18.50
C SER A 32 50.69 22.73 -19.78
N LEU A 33 49.85 21.72 -19.96
CA LEU A 33 48.79 21.73 -20.98
C LEU A 33 47.68 22.70 -20.55
N VAL A 34 47.99 23.98 -20.53
CA VAL A 34 47.01 25.05 -20.62
C VAL A 34 47.48 25.96 -21.75
N THR A 35 47.54 25.38 -22.96
CA THR A 35 47.54 26.21 -24.16
C THR A 35 46.15 26.82 -24.23
N LEU A 36 46.09 28.07 -23.79
CA LEU A 36 45.08 29.08 -24.09
C LEU A 36 44.42 28.78 -25.45
N ILE A 37 43.26 28.16 -25.39
CA ILE A 37 42.17 28.61 -26.23
C ILE A 37 41.43 29.56 -25.31
N ASP A 38 41.83 30.83 -25.30
CA ASP A 38 40.93 31.91 -24.90
C ASP A 38 39.79 31.91 -25.93
N VAL A 39 38.90 30.92 -25.84
CA VAL A 39 37.55 31.08 -26.37
C VAL A 39 36.98 32.15 -25.47
N ASP A 40 36.76 33.34 -26.02
CA ASP A 40 36.10 34.45 -25.36
C ASP A 40 34.71 34.01 -24.86
N TYR A 41 34.70 33.38 -23.68
CA TYR A 41 33.51 32.97 -22.93
C TYR A 41 32.65 34.19 -22.59
N ALA A 42 33.26 35.38 -22.63
CA ALA A 42 32.59 36.66 -22.46
C ALA A 42 31.65 37.00 -23.63
N GLU A 43 31.99 36.68 -24.87
CA GLU A 43 31.23 37.13 -26.04
C GLU A 43 29.98 36.26 -26.29
N PHE A 44 30.10 34.94 -26.08
CA PHE A 44 28.96 34.00 -26.19
C PHE A 44 28.01 34.06 -24.98
N ALA A 45 28.48 34.54 -23.82
CA ALA A 45 27.65 34.73 -22.63
C ALA A 45 26.70 35.93 -22.71
N ILE A 46 26.95 36.89 -23.60
CA ILE A 46 26.14 38.12 -23.75
C ILE A 46 24.75 37.85 -24.37
N PRO A 47 24.59 37.06 -25.45
CA PRO A 47 23.26 36.76 -26.01
C PRO A 47 22.50 35.64 -25.26
N ILE A 48 23.20 34.74 -24.56
CA ILE A 48 22.57 33.59 -23.88
C ILE A 48 21.92 34.00 -22.56
N LYS A 49 22.55 34.88 -21.77
CA LYS A 49 22.00 35.35 -20.49
C LYS A 49 20.59 35.96 -20.60
N PRO A 50 20.28 36.87 -21.54
CA PRO A 50 18.93 37.42 -21.67
C PRO A 50 17.92 36.38 -22.15
N LEU A 51 18.30 35.45 -23.04
CA LEU A 51 17.42 34.36 -23.49
C LEU A 51 17.10 33.38 -22.35
N PHE A 52 18.11 33.00 -21.56
CA PHE A 52 17.95 32.17 -20.38
C PHE A 52 17.06 32.86 -19.33
N SER A 53 17.28 34.14 -19.09
CA SER A 53 16.48 34.92 -18.13
C SER A 53 15.02 35.07 -18.56
N ALA A 54 14.77 35.27 -19.87
CA ALA A 54 13.43 35.30 -20.43
C ALA A 54 12.72 33.94 -20.30
N TYR A 55 13.39 32.85 -20.68
CA TYR A 55 12.86 31.49 -20.52
C TYR A 55 12.57 31.15 -19.06
N GLN A 56 13.47 31.48 -18.14
CA GLN A 56 13.27 31.23 -16.71
C GLN A 56 12.09 32.03 -16.15
N LYS A 57 11.93 33.29 -16.57
CA LYS A 57 10.77 34.11 -16.20
C LYS A 57 9.47 33.52 -16.73
N ASP A 58 9.43 33.11 -17.99
CA ASP A 58 8.24 32.49 -18.59
C ASP A 58 7.91 31.16 -17.91
N LEU A 59 8.92 30.35 -17.58
CA LEU A 59 8.74 29.11 -16.81
C LEU A 59 8.10 29.39 -15.44
N SER A 60 8.62 30.39 -14.72
CA SER A 60 8.09 30.77 -13.41
C SER A 60 6.66 31.30 -13.49
N ASN A 61 6.33 32.07 -14.53
CA ASN A 61 5.00 32.64 -14.71
C ASN A 61 3.97 31.61 -15.16
N THR A 62 4.38 30.60 -15.93
CA THR A 62 3.46 29.66 -16.58
C THR A 62 3.31 28.34 -15.84
N LEU A 63 4.36 27.83 -15.18
CA LEU A 63 4.34 26.48 -14.60
C LEU A 63 4.29 26.45 -13.07
N TRP A 64 4.71 27.51 -12.38
CA TRP A 64 4.81 27.49 -10.92
C TRP A 64 3.46 27.23 -10.23
N GLU A 65 2.46 28.07 -10.49
CA GLU A 65 1.13 27.95 -9.88
C GLU A 65 0.41 26.65 -10.28
N PRO A 66 0.41 26.22 -11.55
CA PRO A 66 -0.19 24.94 -11.94
C PRO A 66 0.46 23.73 -11.27
N LEU A 67 1.81 23.71 -11.15
CA LEU A 67 2.50 22.61 -10.47
C LEU A 67 2.19 22.58 -8.98
N ASN A 68 2.18 23.75 -8.32
CA ASN A 68 1.83 23.84 -6.90
C ASN A 68 0.39 23.34 -6.65
N THR A 69 -0.55 23.76 -7.50
CA THR A 69 -1.95 23.31 -7.46
C THR A 69 -2.06 21.81 -7.70
N PHE A 70 -1.36 21.29 -8.71
CA PHE A 70 -1.33 19.85 -9.01
C PHE A 70 -0.87 19.03 -7.81
N TRP A 71 0.22 19.43 -7.14
CA TRP A 71 0.72 18.70 -5.97
C TRP A 71 -0.26 18.76 -4.79
N ALA A 72 -0.91 19.90 -4.56
CA ALA A 72 -1.94 20.04 -3.53
C ALA A 72 -3.14 19.12 -3.80
N GLU A 73 -3.63 19.09 -5.05
CA GLU A 73 -4.74 18.22 -5.46
C GLU A 73 -4.38 16.73 -5.36
N CYS A 74 -3.16 16.35 -5.77
CA CYS A 74 -2.67 14.99 -5.60
C CYS A 74 -2.61 14.58 -4.13
N TYR A 75 -2.14 15.47 -3.26
CA TYR A 75 -2.08 15.21 -1.82
C TYR A 75 -3.47 14.97 -1.23
N GLU A 76 -4.43 15.87 -1.50
CA GLU A 76 -5.79 15.72 -0.98
C GLU A 76 -6.50 14.50 -1.57
N SER A 77 -6.30 14.19 -2.86
CA SER A 77 -6.83 12.98 -3.49
C SER A 77 -6.32 11.70 -2.82
N CYS A 78 -5.01 11.62 -2.56
CA CYS A 78 -4.39 10.49 -1.86
C CYS A 78 -4.90 10.36 -0.42
N LYS A 79 -5.00 11.49 0.29
CA LYS A 79 -5.50 11.55 1.66
C LYS A 79 -6.96 11.09 1.75
N LEU A 80 -7.84 11.59 0.89
CA LEU A 80 -9.25 11.19 0.81
C LEU A 80 -9.40 9.72 0.45
N SER A 81 -8.62 9.22 -0.52
CA SER A 81 -8.60 7.81 -0.91
C SER A 81 -8.18 6.91 0.26
N SER A 82 -7.13 7.30 0.99
CA SER A 82 -6.65 6.60 2.18
C SER A 82 -7.71 6.57 3.30
N GLN A 83 -8.31 7.71 3.62
CA GLN A 83 -9.37 7.82 4.63
C GLN A 83 -10.60 6.99 4.25
N ARG A 84 -11.03 7.04 2.99
CA ARG A 84 -12.15 6.23 2.48
C ARG A 84 -11.85 4.75 2.62
N ARG A 85 -10.65 4.31 2.25
CA ARG A 85 -10.21 2.92 2.41
C ARG A 85 -10.25 2.47 3.87
N ALA A 86 -9.70 3.28 4.78
CA ALA A 86 -9.72 2.98 6.21
C ALA A 86 -11.15 2.85 6.75
N LYS A 87 -12.04 3.79 6.38
CA LYS A 87 -13.46 3.76 6.77
C LYS A 87 -14.17 2.49 6.28
N LEU A 88 -14.00 2.13 5.02
CA LEU A 88 -14.61 0.93 4.44
C LEU A 88 -14.08 -0.36 5.10
N GLN A 89 -12.80 -0.42 5.43
CA GLN A 89 -12.24 -1.56 6.17
C GLN A 89 -12.85 -1.68 7.57
N MET A 90 -12.96 -0.59 8.31
CA MET A 90 -13.59 -0.60 9.64
C MET A 90 -15.05 -1.00 9.56
N GLU A 91 -15.81 -0.47 8.60
CA GLU A 91 -17.21 -0.81 8.41
C GLU A 91 -17.40 -2.27 8.02
N SER A 92 -16.55 -2.80 7.14
CA SER A 92 -16.55 -4.22 6.75
C SER A 92 -16.28 -5.13 7.96
N ARG A 93 -15.27 -4.80 8.77
CA ARG A 93 -14.97 -5.53 10.03
C ARG A 93 -16.15 -5.50 11.00
N ARG A 94 -16.78 -4.34 11.18
CA ARG A 94 -17.97 -4.20 12.03
C ARG A 94 -19.14 -5.06 11.53
N LYS A 95 -19.47 -4.96 10.25
CA LYS A 95 -20.55 -5.76 9.65
C LYS A 95 -20.30 -7.26 9.77
N PHE A 96 -19.05 -7.71 9.57
CA PHE A 96 -18.68 -9.10 9.75
C PHE A 96 -18.86 -9.56 11.21
N GLN A 97 -18.45 -8.74 12.18
CA GLN A 97 -18.68 -9.03 13.60
C GLN A 97 -20.17 -9.16 13.93
N GLU A 98 -20.98 -8.17 13.53
CA GLU A 98 -22.41 -8.11 13.82
C GLU A 98 -23.20 -9.22 13.12
N ARG A 99 -22.89 -9.51 11.85
CA ARG A 99 -23.70 -10.42 11.03
C ARG A 99 -23.26 -11.87 11.10
N ILE A 100 -21.99 -12.14 11.40
CA ILE A 100 -21.44 -13.49 11.34
C ILE A 100 -20.93 -13.92 12.71
N LEU A 101 -19.97 -13.18 13.29
CA LEU A 101 -19.29 -13.66 14.50
C LEU A 101 -20.22 -13.72 15.72
N VAL A 102 -20.99 -12.66 15.97
CA VAL A 102 -21.91 -12.60 17.12
C VAL A 102 -22.98 -13.70 17.02
N PRO A 103 -23.73 -13.85 15.90
CA PRO A 103 -24.70 -14.94 15.77
C PRO A 103 -24.10 -16.34 15.86
N CYS A 104 -22.89 -16.56 15.33
CA CYS A 104 -22.21 -17.85 15.47
C CYS A 104 -21.88 -18.16 16.94
N ARG A 105 -21.39 -17.17 17.70
CA ARG A 105 -21.09 -17.34 19.13
C ARG A 105 -22.35 -17.61 19.95
N ILE A 106 -23.44 -16.90 19.67
CA ILE A 106 -24.73 -17.14 20.32
C ILE A 106 -25.20 -18.57 20.06
N ARG A 107 -25.26 -19.01 18.79
CA ARG A 107 -25.66 -20.38 18.44
C ARG A 107 -24.78 -21.44 19.10
N GLN A 108 -23.47 -21.21 19.17
CA GLN A 108 -22.56 -22.11 19.87
C GLN A 108 -22.90 -22.22 21.36
N SER A 109 -23.19 -21.09 22.02
CA SER A 109 -23.55 -21.09 23.43
C SER A 109 -24.89 -21.80 23.70
N GLU A 110 -25.88 -21.59 22.82
CA GLU A 110 -27.18 -22.24 22.89
C GLU A 110 -27.07 -23.75 22.68
N GLU A 111 -26.28 -24.19 21.70
CA GLU A 111 -26.07 -25.61 21.43
C GLU A 111 -25.32 -26.30 22.58
N ASN A 112 -24.31 -25.64 23.14
CA ASN A 112 -23.63 -26.15 24.33
C ASN A 112 -24.60 -26.30 25.52
N ALA A 113 -25.49 -25.32 25.73
CA ALA A 113 -26.50 -25.41 26.77
C ALA A 113 -27.47 -26.59 26.52
N ARG A 114 -27.92 -26.77 25.27
CA ARG A 114 -28.78 -27.90 24.87
C ARG A 114 -28.12 -29.24 25.14
N LEU A 115 -26.84 -29.39 24.78
CA LEU A 115 -26.06 -30.61 25.01
C LEU A 115 -25.90 -30.90 26.51
N ASN A 116 -25.61 -29.89 27.31
CA ASN A 116 -25.49 -30.03 28.77
C ASN A 116 -26.80 -30.50 29.40
N VAL A 117 -27.94 -29.92 29.01
CA VAL A 117 -29.26 -30.37 29.46
C VAL A 117 -29.53 -31.82 29.05
N GLN A 118 -29.24 -32.17 27.80
CA GLN A 118 -29.42 -33.55 27.31
C GLN A 118 -28.54 -34.55 28.07
N GLN A 119 -27.29 -34.20 28.38
CA GLN A 119 -26.39 -35.02 29.18
C GLN A 119 -26.90 -35.18 30.62
N ALA A 120 -27.37 -34.10 31.25
CA ALA A 120 -27.95 -34.15 32.59
C ALA A 120 -29.18 -35.07 32.65
N GLN A 121 -30.06 -35.00 31.64
CA GLN A 121 -31.23 -35.87 31.53
C GLN A 121 -30.84 -37.35 31.35
N ARG A 122 -29.80 -37.65 30.56
CA ARG A 122 -29.28 -39.03 30.41
C ARG A 122 -28.78 -39.56 31.74
N LYS A 123 -27.91 -38.81 32.43
CA LYS A 123 -27.39 -39.20 33.76
C LYS A 123 -28.52 -39.42 34.78
N ALA A 124 -29.54 -38.56 34.77
CA ALA A 124 -30.69 -38.72 35.66
C ALA A 124 -31.51 -39.99 35.35
N LYS A 125 -31.71 -40.32 34.07
CA LYS A 125 -32.38 -41.56 33.65
C LYS A 125 -31.58 -42.79 34.05
N ASP A 126 -30.28 -42.78 33.81
CA ASP A 126 -29.39 -43.91 34.14
C ASP A 126 -29.39 -44.16 35.66
N ALA A 127 -29.22 -43.11 36.47
CA ALA A 127 -29.28 -43.19 37.92
C ALA A 127 -30.65 -43.68 38.44
N ASN A 128 -31.76 -43.27 37.81
CA ASN A 128 -33.09 -43.76 38.17
C ASN A 128 -33.27 -45.24 37.81
N THR A 129 -32.80 -45.67 36.63
CA THR A 129 -32.82 -47.07 36.21
C THR A 129 -32.02 -47.94 37.18
N GLU A 130 -30.81 -47.50 37.55
CA GLU A 130 -29.97 -48.18 38.53
C GLU A 130 -30.65 -48.30 39.90
N ARG A 131 -31.24 -47.20 40.42
CA ARG A 131 -31.98 -47.24 41.69
C ARG A 131 -33.16 -48.21 41.65
N ARG A 132 -33.92 -48.21 40.56
CA ARG A 132 -35.05 -49.14 40.36
C ARG A 132 -34.57 -50.58 40.29
N TRP A 133 -33.47 -50.83 39.58
CA TRP A 133 -32.85 -52.15 39.52
C TRP A 133 -32.41 -52.64 40.90
N LEU A 134 -31.68 -51.83 41.67
CA LEU A 134 -31.26 -52.18 43.02
C LEU A 134 -32.45 -52.43 43.96
N THR A 135 -33.53 -51.64 43.82
CA THR A 135 -34.76 -51.83 44.59
C THR A 135 -35.43 -53.16 44.23
N LEU A 136 -35.53 -53.48 42.95
CA LEU A 136 -36.07 -54.74 42.47
C LEU A 136 -35.22 -55.94 42.93
N GLN A 137 -33.89 -55.83 42.87
CA GLN A 137 -32.98 -56.86 43.38
C GLN A 137 -33.20 -57.12 44.87
N ARG A 138 -33.32 -56.06 45.69
CA ARG A 138 -33.62 -56.20 47.12
C ARG A 138 -34.99 -56.83 47.38
N PHE A 139 -35.99 -56.49 46.55
CA PHE A 139 -37.32 -57.08 46.65
C PHE A 139 -37.33 -58.58 46.31
N LEU A 140 -36.64 -58.98 45.24
CA LEU A 140 -36.62 -60.38 44.78
C LEU A 140 -35.72 -61.27 45.64
N TYR A 141 -34.53 -60.78 46.01
CA TYR A 141 -33.48 -61.57 46.66
C TYR A 141 -33.24 -61.19 48.14
N GLY A 142 -34.05 -60.31 48.72
CA GLY A 142 -33.93 -59.94 50.13
C GLY A 142 -34.28 -61.09 51.09
N PRO A 143 -34.16 -60.89 52.42
CA PRO A 143 -34.41 -61.94 53.41
C PRO A 143 -35.85 -62.53 53.39
N LYS A 144 -36.82 -61.77 52.86
CA LYS A 144 -38.20 -62.22 52.63
C LYS A 144 -38.62 -62.11 51.15
N GLY A 145 -37.64 -62.12 50.25
CA GLY A 145 -37.88 -61.97 48.83
C GLY A 145 -38.55 -63.19 48.22
N ALA A 146 -39.25 -62.98 47.10
CA ALA A 146 -39.95 -64.07 46.42
C ALA A 146 -39.00 -65.18 45.92
N TRP A 147 -37.71 -64.86 45.74
CA TRP A 147 -36.69 -65.77 45.19
C TRP A 147 -35.61 -66.13 46.21
N THR A 148 -35.84 -65.91 47.51
CA THR A 148 -34.93 -66.37 48.55
C THR A 148 -34.94 -67.90 48.56
N ARG A 149 -33.77 -68.54 48.42
CA ARG A 149 -33.66 -69.98 48.67
C ARG A 149 -33.86 -70.21 50.17
N GLN A 150 -34.97 -70.89 50.52
CA GLN A 150 -35.21 -71.41 51.87
C GLN A 150 -34.16 -72.45 52.25
#